data_AF-A0A949JBT2-F1
#
_entry.id   AF-A0A949JBT2-F1
#
_cell.length_a   1.000
_cell.length_b   1.000
_cell.length_c   1.000
_cell.angle_alpha   90.00
_cell.angle_beta   90.00
_cell.angle_gamma   90.00
#
_symmetry.space_group_name_H-M   'P 1'
#
loop_
_entity.id
_entity.type
_entity.pdbx_description
1 polymer ?
#
loop_
_entity_poly.entity_id
_entity_poly.type
_entity_poly.pdbx_seq_one_letter_code
_entity_poly.pdbx_strand_id
1 'polypeptide(L)'
;MARPLAWGNEGTYGDILSEIYGFGGGTYEPLKEKKGEDLVLMAYTESGKGRIIAIGDTSLFRGRTAAGSLWEKDPLEYFDHKRLAYNIFDWLSVKTKMGKMSELLDEGRVLLENGNYSEAQKVLEEVKQISQRTRDSLTMRQAFELLIKAENGLKADNLLEEGKNTLEVLNCDEASIYFIDALTIYEGLGNTEKVNECVTLLSECGDKSAYLYNASVLVEDGRQLIDEGKYREATQKITEARSIYEEFQLGERVTECDGLLEKIKRLQGEEKTEETAQRNRKILAGLLLITMVMIIILILWRRSRPPKEYESPHPPCYPRQYRP
;
A
#
# COMPACT_ATOMS: atom_id res chain seq x y z
N MET A 1 46.95 -40.95 -12.17
CA MET A 1 46.83 -39.63 -12.84
C MET A 1 45.72 -39.77 -13.87
N ALA A 2 44.54 -39.21 -13.60
CA ALA A 2 43.39 -39.28 -14.51
C ALA A 2 43.73 -38.60 -15.83
N ARG A 3 43.40 -39.25 -16.96
CA ARG A 3 43.58 -38.67 -18.29
C ARG A 3 42.27 -38.06 -18.78
N PRO A 4 42.31 -36.97 -19.58
CA PRO A 4 41.13 -36.53 -20.30
C PRO A 4 40.64 -37.68 -21.18
N LEU A 5 39.36 -38.06 -21.06
CA LEU A 5 38.76 -39.03 -21.96
C LEU A 5 38.87 -38.46 -23.38
N ALA A 6 39.34 -39.28 -24.32
CA ALA A 6 39.58 -38.86 -25.71
C ALA A 6 38.33 -38.32 -26.44
N TRP A 7 37.15 -38.35 -25.80
CA TRP A 7 35.85 -38.16 -26.44
C TRP A 7 34.91 -37.17 -25.71
N GLY A 8 35.40 -36.34 -24.77
CA GLY A 8 34.60 -35.34 -24.04
C GLY A 8 35.24 -33.94 -24.01
N ASN A 9 34.42 -32.89 -24.00
CA ASN A 9 34.85 -31.49 -23.90
C ASN A 9 35.49 -31.19 -22.52
N GLU A 10 36.21 -30.06 -22.43
CA GLU A 10 36.93 -29.58 -21.24
C GLU A 10 36.05 -29.68 -19.97
N GLY A 11 36.36 -30.64 -19.10
CA GLY A 11 35.63 -30.90 -17.85
C GLY A 11 35.13 -32.33 -17.65
N THR A 12 35.16 -33.17 -18.70
CA THR A 12 34.75 -34.59 -18.58
C THR A 12 35.98 -35.47 -18.32
N TYR A 13 36.13 -35.94 -17.08
CA TYR A 13 37.18 -36.90 -16.70
C TYR A 13 36.56 -38.27 -16.50
N GLY A 14 37.17 -39.29 -17.06
CA GLY A 14 36.87 -40.67 -16.73
C GLY A 14 38.14 -41.49 -16.85
N ASP A 15 38.40 -42.32 -15.85
CA ASP A 15 39.38 -43.38 -15.96
C ASP A 15 38.65 -44.62 -16.50
N ILE A 16 39.24 -45.26 -17.51
CA ILE A 16 38.97 -46.69 -17.74
C ILE A 16 39.65 -47.40 -16.59
N LEU A 17 38.93 -47.57 -15.50
CA LEU A 17 39.29 -48.52 -14.46
C LEU A 17 38.95 -49.91 -14.98
N SER A 18 39.83 -50.47 -15.82
CA SER A 18 39.93 -51.92 -15.96
C SER A 18 40.73 -52.46 -14.77
N GLU A 19 40.24 -52.24 -13.56
CA GLU A 19 40.66 -53.05 -12.43
C GLU A 19 39.59 -54.12 -12.22
N ILE A 20 39.93 -55.33 -12.63
CA ILE A 20 39.21 -56.55 -12.28
C ILE A 20 39.33 -56.68 -10.75
N TYR A 21 38.39 -56.12 -10.00
CA TYR A 21 38.23 -56.47 -8.58
C TYR A 21 37.09 -57.46 -8.44
N GLY A 22 37.48 -58.72 -8.19
CA GLY A 22 36.60 -59.72 -7.62
C GLY A 22 36.07 -59.24 -6.26
N PHE A 23 34.79 -59.47 -6.05
CA PHE A 23 34.08 -59.17 -4.81
C PHE A 23 34.76 -59.83 -3.60
N GLY A 24 34.92 -59.07 -2.52
CA GLY A 24 35.51 -59.53 -1.26
C GLY A 24 34.65 -60.55 -0.52
N GLY A 25 35.32 -61.53 0.09
CA GLY A 25 34.73 -62.45 1.07
C GLY A 25 35.13 -63.91 0.96
N GLY A 26 35.95 -64.31 -0.02
CA GLY A 26 36.37 -65.70 -0.21
C GLY A 26 37.84 -65.79 -0.62
N THR A 27 38.52 -66.83 -0.13
CA THR A 27 39.91 -67.17 -0.49
C THR A 27 40.09 -67.22 -2.00
N TYR A 28 41.00 -66.39 -2.51
CA TYR A 28 41.35 -66.27 -3.93
C TYR A 28 41.99 -67.58 -4.43
N GLU A 29 41.30 -68.30 -5.32
CA GLU A 29 41.84 -69.47 -6.04
C GLU A 29 42.25 -69.04 -7.47
N PRO A 30 43.56 -69.01 -7.81
CA PRO A 30 44.09 -68.42 -9.06
C PRO A 30 43.67 -69.04 -10.40
N LEU A 31 42.69 -69.93 -10.42
CA LEU A 31 42.25 -70.66 -11.63
C LEU A 31 40.72 -70.81 -11.71
N LYS A 32 39.97 -70.17 -10.80
CA LYS A 32 38.50 -70.11 -10.79
C LYS A 32 37.96 -68.75 -11.21
N GLU A 33 38.75 -67.96 -11.93
CA GLU A 33 38.23 -66.80 -12.64
C GLU A 33 37.20 -67.27 -13.67
N LYS A 34 35.92 -67.29 -13.28
CA LYS A 34 34.85 -67.18 -14.28
C LYS A 34 35.14 -65.86 -14.98
N LYS A 35 35.45 -65.92 -16.27
CA LYS A 35 35.62 -64.76 -17.15
C LYS A 35 34.48 -63.79 -16.85
N GLY A 36 34.80 -62.77 -16.06
CA GLY A 36 33.84 -62.04 -15.25
C GLY A 36 32.94 -61.21 -16.12
N GLU A 37 31.70 -61.04 -15.67
CA GLU A 37 30.75 -60.11 -16.27
C GLU A 37 31.41 -58.73 -16.39
N ASP A 38 31.41 -58.15 -17.59
CA ASP A 38 32.05 -56.86 -17.83
C ASP A 38 31.28 -55.79 -17.03
N LEU A 39 31.94 -55.25 -15.99
CA LEU A 39 31.42 -54.15 -15.18
C LEU A 39 31.70 -52.83 -15.90
N VAL A 40 30.66 -52.16 -16.41
CA VAL A 40 30.81 -50.81 -16.97
C VAL A 40 30.66 -49.81 -15.83
N LEU A 41 31.77 -49.15 -15.47
CA LEU A 41 31.80 -48.05 -14.52
C LEU A 41 31.73 -46.72 -15.26
N MET A 42 30.76 -45.89 -14.90
CA MET A 42 30.56 -44.58 -15.49
C MET A 42 30.52 -43.54 -14.37
N ALA A 43 31.53 -42.68 -14.32
CA ALA A 43 31.59 -41.58 -13.36
C ALA A 43 31.12 -40.27 -14.02
N TYR A 44 30.31 -39.49 -13.33
CA TYR A 44 29.94 -38.15 -13.76
C TYR A 44 29.76 -37.21 -12.58
N THR A 45 29.80 -35.90 -12.87
CA THR A 45 29.61 -34.85 -11.88
C THR A 45 28.41 -34.00 -12.27
N GLU A 46 27.47 -33.81 -11.35
CA GLU A 46 26.34 -32.88 -11.52
C GLU A 46 26.18 -32.09 -10.22
N SER A 47 26.15 -30.76 -10.32
CA SER A 47 26.01 -29.85 -9.18
C SER A 47 27.05 -30.08 -8.06
N GLY A 48 28.30 -30.37 -8.43
CA GLY A 48 29.42 -30.57 -7.49
C GLY A 48 29.43 -31.92 -6.76
N LYS A 49 28.50 -32.84 -7.08
CA LYS A 49 28.48 -34.19 -6.52
C LYS A 49 28.90 -35.19 -7.60
N GLY A 50 29.97 -35.95 -7.35
CA GLY A 50 30.38 -37.07 -8.18
C GLY A 50 29.46 -38.27 -7.96
N ARG A 51 29.02 -38.91 -9.04
CA ARG A 51 28.24 -40.15 -9.02
C ARG A 51 28.91 -41.19 -9.91
N ILE A 52 28.95 -42.43 -9.44
CA ILE A 52 29.47 -43.58 -10.18
C ILE A 52 28.29 -44.53 -10.42
N ILE A 53 28.03 -44.83 -11.68
CA ILE A 53 27.06 -45.83 -12.12
C ILE A 53 27.86 -47.07 -12.49
N ALA A 54 27.58 -48.17 -11.82
CA ALA A 54 28.19 -49.46 -12.09
C ALA A 54 27.13 -50.37 -12.72
N ILE A 55 27.32 -50.77 -13.98
CA ILE A 55 26.45 -51.72 -14.67
C ILE A 55 27.18 -53.05 -14.68
N GLY A 56 26.80 -53.94 -13.74
CA GLY A 56 27.48 -55.22 -13.49
C GLY A 56 27.13 -56.34 -14.44
N ASP A 57 26.01 -56.23 -15.17
CA ASP A 57 25.60 -57.25 -16.13
C ASP A 57 25.32 -56.61 -17.50
N THR A 58 26.31 -56.68 -18.39
CA THR A 58 26.15 -56.27 -19.79
C THR A 58 25.53 -57.38 -20.64
N SER A 59 25.21 -58.55 -20.09
CA SER A 59 24.61 -59.66 -20.83
C SER A 59 23.22 -59.33 -21.39
N LEU A 60 22.51 -58.36 -20.79
CA LEU A 60 21.27 -57.79 -21.35
C LEU A 60 21.48 -57.04 -22.68
N PHE A 61 22.71 -56.57 -22.92
CA PHE A 61 23.11 -55.89 -24.16
C PHE A 61 23.87 -56.81 -25.12
N ARG A 62 24.42 -57.91 -24.62
CA ARG A 62 24.84 -59.02 -25.47
C ARG A 62 23.57 -59.64 -26.04
N GLY A 63 23.38 -59.54 -27.35
CA GLY A 63 22.34 -60.34 -28.01
C GLY A 63 22.49 -61.81 -27.60
N ARG A 64 21.43 -62.61 -27.77
CA ARG A 64 21.26 -64.02 -27.34
C ARG A 64 22.28 -65.02 -27.94
N THR A 65 23.48 -64.58 -28.27
CA THR A 65 24.46 -65.19 -29.16
C THR A 65 25.58 -65.92 -28.44
N ALA A 66 25.62 -65.89 -27.10
CA ALA A 66 26.52 -66.72 -26.29
C ALA A 66 26.24 -68.24 -26.41
N ALA A 67 25.19 -68.64 -27.15
CA ALA A 67 24.95 -70.02 -27.55
C ALA A 67 24.45 -70.11 -29.01
N GLY A 68 25.26 -69.67 -29.97
CA GLY A 68 25.15 -70.09 -31.39
C GLY A 68 24.18 -69.31 -32.29
N SER A 69 24.33 -67.99 -32.43
CA SER A 69 23.46 -67.20 -33.32
C SER A 69 24.03 -66.87 -34.71
N LEU A 70 23.11 -66.64 -35.64
CA LEU A 70 23.24 -66.24 -37.04
C LEU A 70 23.85 -64.84 -37.36
N TRP A 71 24.33 -64.09 -36.36
CA TRP A 71 24.84 -62.73 -36.61
C TRP A 71 26.36 -62.74 -36.75
N GLU A 72 26.88 -62.26 -37.90
CA GLU A 72 28.31 -62.23 -38.24
C GLU A 72 29.16 -61.30 -37.35
N LYS A 73 28.54 -60.39 -36.60
CA LYS A 73 29.20 -59.40 -35.72
C LYS A 73 28.45 -59.21 -34.41
N ASP A 74 29.20 -58.89 -33.36
CA ASP A 74 28.67 -58.67 -32.01
C ASP A 74 27.70 -57.47 -32.01
N PRO A 75 26.43 -57.61 -31.57
CA PRO A 75 25.50 -56.50 -31.44
C PRO A 75 26.03 -55.33 -30.59
N LEU A 76 27.00 -55.60 -29.71
CA LEU A 76 27.69 -54.58 -28.93
C LEU A 76 28.65 -53.71 -29.75
N GLU A 77 29.17 -54.17 -30.89
CA GLU A 77 29.96 -53.29 -31.79
C GLU A 77 29.12 -52.16 -32.39
N TYR A 78 27.79 -52.33 -32.44
CA TYR A 78 26.84 -51.36 -33.01
C TYR A 78 26.04 -50.58 -31.96
N PHE A 79 26.06 -51.01 -30.71
CA PHE A 79 25.51 -50.19 -29.64
C PHE A 79 26.47 -49.04 -29.39
N ASP A 80 26.10 -47.85 -29.88
CA ASP A 80 26.78 -46.62 -29.58
C ASP A 80 26.73 -46.38 -28.06
N HIS A 81 27.72 -46.91 -27.34
CA HIS A 81 27.84 -46.82 -25.89
C HIS A 81 27.84 -45.35 -25.44
N LYS A 82 28.29 -44.42 -26.29
CA LYS A 82 28.21 -42.97 -26.05
C LYS A 82 26.75 -42.50 -26.08
N ARG A 83 25.92 -42.98 -27.02
CA ARG A 83 24.48 -42.69 -27.04
C ARG A 83 23.74 -43.28 -25.83
N LEU A 84 24.10 -44.50 -25.38
CA LEU A 84 23.53 -45.09 -24.17
C LEU A 84 23.91 -44.28 -22.92
N ALA A 85 25.18 -43.89 -22.79
CA ALA A 85 25.68 -43.03 -21.72
C ALA A 85 24.92 -41.70 -21.67
N TYR A 86 24.81 -41.00 -22.82
CA TYR A 86 24.06 -39.75 -22.91
C TYR A 86 22.59 -39.94 -22.54
N ASN A 87 21.93 -41.01 -23.00
CA ASN A 87 20.55 -41.28 -22.64
C ASN A 87 20.37 -41.51 -21.13
N ILE A 88 21.31 -42.19 -20.47
CA ILE A 88 21.28 -42.40 -19.01
C ILE A 88 21.49 -41.07 -18.27
N PHE A 89 22.42 -40.23 -18.72
CA PHE A 89 22.65 -38.91 -18.13
C PHE A 89 21.48 -37.96 -18.33
N ASP A 90 20.93 -37.91 -19.54
CA ASP A 90 19.74 -37.14 -19.85
C ASP A 90 18.59 -37.60 -18.96
N TRP A 91 18.40 -38.91 -18.78
CA TRP A 91 17.37 -39.45 -17.90
C TRP A 91 17.60 -39.08 -16.42
N LEU A 92 18.83 -39.20 -15.91
CA LEU A 92 19.15 -38.84 -14.52
C LEU A 92 18.99 -37.34 -14.27
N SER A 93 19.42 -36.49 -15.20
CA SER A 93 19.26 -35.04 -15.13
C SER A 93 17.79 -34.64 -15.21
N VAL A 94 16.97 -35.35 -16.01
CA VAL A 94 15.51 -35.17 -16.02
C VAL A 94 14.90 -35.54 -14.67
N LYS A 95 15.32 -36.65 -14.06
CA LYS A 95 14.79 -37.09 -12.75
C LYS A 95 15.13 -36.11 -11.62
N THR A 96 16.35 -35.58 -11.57
CA THR A 96 16.73 -34.57 -10.56
C THR A 96 15.96 -33.26 -10.78
N LYS A 97 15.80 -32.84 -12.04
CA LYS A 97 14.98 -31.67 -12.40
C LYS A 97 13.51 -31.85 -12.04
N MET A 98 12.94 -33.04 -12.25
CA MET A 98 11.55 -33.35 -11.86
C MET A 98 11.36 -33.28 -10.34
N GLY A 99 12.30 -33.80 -9.55
CA GLY A 99 12.25 -33.68 -8.08
C GLY A 99 12.24 -32.21 -7.62
N LYS A 100 13.17 -31.40 -8.13
CA LYS A 100 13.22 -29.96 -7.85
C LYS A 100 11.93 -29.24 -8.27
N MET A 101 11.36 -29.64 -9.40
CA MET A 101 10.15 -29.03 -9.96
C MET A 101 8.92 -29.23 -9.06
N SER A 102 8.76 -30.42 -8.46
CA SER A 102 7.70 -30.67 -7.48
C SER A 102 7.87 -29.79 -6.24
N GLU A 103 9.08 -29.70 -5.71
CA GLU A 103 9.38 -28.85 -4.53
C GLU A 103 9.07 -27.37 -4.82
N LEU A 104 9.51 -26.84 -5.96
CA LEU A 104 9.24 -25.46 -6.36
C LEU A 104 7.75 -25.21 -6.61
N LEU A 105 7.02 -26.19 -7.13
CA LEU A 105 5.58 -26.06 -7.36
C LEU A 105 4.82 -25.99 -6.02
N ASP A 106 5.20 -26.82 -5.06
CA ASP A 106 4.65 -26.78 -3.70
C ASP A 106 5.00 -25.46 -2.99
N GLU A 107 6.24 -24.98 -3.13
CA GLU A 107 6.67 -23.67 -2.63
C GLU A 107 5.83 -22.54 -3.24
N GLY A 108 5.62 -22.55 -4.56
CA GLY A 108 4.76 -21.58 -5.24
C GLY A 108 3.32 -21.57 -4.74
N ARG A 109 2.75 -22.74 -4.39
CA ARG A 109 1.41 -22.82 -3.77
C ARG A 109 1.39 -22.20 -2.38
N VAL A 110 2.37 -22.53 -1.55
CA VAL A 110 2.47 -21.97 -0.19
C VAL A 110 2.64 -20.45 -0.24
N LEU A 111 3.42 -19.92 -1.18
CA LEU A 111 3.57 -18.49 -1.38
C LEU A 111 2.25 -17.82 -1.78
N LEU A 112 1.46 -18.44 -2.66
CA LEU A 112 0.11 -17.95 -3.02
C LEU A 112 -0.85 -17.95 -1.83
N GLU A 113 -0.86 -19.01 -1.03
CA GLU A 113 -1.69 -19.12 0.18
C GLU A 113 -1.34 -18.05 1.21
N ASN A 114 -0.06 -17.69 1.31
CA ASN A 114 0.43 -16.62 2.17
C ASN A 114 0.27 -15.21 1.57
N GLY A 115 -0.24 -15.08 0.34
CA GLY A 115 -0.40 -13.79 -0.34
C GLY A 115 0.91 -13.16 -0.87
N ASN A 116 2.01 -13.93 -0.94
CA ASN A 116 3.29 -13.47 -1.48
C ASN A 116 3.35 -13.67 -3.01
N TYR A 117 2.54 -12.91 -3.75
CA TYR A 117 2.30 -13.16 -5.18
C TYR A 117 3.54 -12.88 -6.06
N SER A 118 4.39 -11.92 -5.69
CA SER A 118 5.63 -11.60 -6.43
C SER A 118 6.65 -12.75 -6.38
N GLU A 119 6.89 -13.29 -5.19
CA GLU A 119 7.76 -14.44 -4.97
C GLU A 119 7.17 -15.69 -5.64
N ALA A 120 5.87 -15.91 -5.49
CA ALA A 120 5.18 -17.02 -6.15
C ALA A 120 5.38 -16.98 -7.67
N GLN A 121 5.21 -15.81 -8.29
CA GLN A 121 5.40 -15.64 -9.73
C GLN A 121 6.83 -16.01 -10.17
N LYS A 122 7.85 -15.55 -9.44
CA LYS A 122 9.27 -15.86 -9.73
C LYS A 122 9.55 -17.36 -9.67
N VAL A 123 9.09 -18.02 -8.61
CA VAL A 123 9.27 -19.48 -8.42
C VAL A 123 8.55 -20.27 -9.52
N LEU A 124 7.31 -19.91 -9.84
CA LEU A 124 6.51 -20.61 -10.84
C LEU A 124 7.01 -20.40 -12.28
N GLU A 125 7.62 -19.26 -12.59
CA GLU A 125 8.27 -19.05 -13.88
C GLU A 125 9.51 -19.94 -14.04
N GLU A 126 10.26 -20.21 -12.95
CA GLU A 126 11.33 -21.22 -12.96
C GLU A 126 10.76 -22.62 -13.25
N VAL A 127 9.67 -23.01 -12.58
CA VAL A 127 8.98 -24.30 -12.82
C VAL A 127 8.58 -24.42 -14.29
N LYS A 128 8.00 -23.38 -14.89
CA LYS A 128 7.61 -23.33 -16.30
C LYS A 128 8.81 -23.53 -17.22
N GLN A 129 9.94 -22.86 -16.97
CA GLN A 129 11.16 -23.01 -17.76
C GLN A 129 11.73 -24.44 -17.68
N ILE A 130 11.75 -25.04 -16.49
CA ILE A 130 12.23 -26.43 -16.33
C ILE A 130 11.26 -27.39 -17.04
N SER A 131 9.94 -27.21 -16.88
CA SER A 131 8.90 -28.05 -17.50
C SER A 131 8.98 -28.03 -19.03
N GLN A 132 9.23 -26.86 -19.61
CA GLN A 132 9.39 -26.71 -21.06
C GLN A 132 10.61 -27.48 -21.57
N ARG A 133 11.71 -27.53 -20.81
CA ARG A 133 12.92 -28.28 -21.16
C ARG A 133 12.72 -29.78 -21.03
N THR A 134 12.00 -30.24 -20.01
CA THR A 134 11.71 -31.67 -19.77
C THR A 134 10.53 -32.19 -20.58
N ARG A 135 9.80 -31.31 -21.28
CA ARG A 135 8.55 -31.61 -22.02
C ARG A 135 7.46 -32.20 -21.12
N ASP A 136 7.44 -31.82 -19.85
CA ASP A 136 6.41 -32.23 -18.91
C ASP A 136 5.16 -31.35 -19.03
N SER A 137 4.22 -31.77 -19.89
CA SER A 137 3.00 -31.02 -20.16
C SER A 137 2.05 -30.90 -18.97
N LEU A 138 2.06 -31.87 -18.04
CA LEU A 138 1.16 -31.87 -16.89
C LEU A 138 1.60 -30.80 -15.89
N THR A 139 2.88 -30.84 -15.52
CA THR A 139 3.45 -29.87 -14.58
C THR A 139 3.46 -28.47 -15.16
N MET A 140 3.72 -28.33 -16.47
CA MET A 140 3.60 -27.05 -17.17
C MET A 140 2.19 -26.46 -17.06
N ARG A 141 1.15 -27.28 -17.23
CA ARG A 141 -0.25 -26.83 -17.09
C ARG A 141 -0.55 -26.37 -15.66
N GLN A 142 -0.12 -27.13 -14.65
CA GLN A 142 -0.31 -26.76 -13.24
C GLN A 142 0.41 -25.44 -12.91
N ALA A 143 1.65 -25.30 -13.34
CA ALA A 143 2.42 -24.07 -13.16
C ALA A 143 1.73 -22.86 -13.83
N PHE A 144 1.17 -23.04 -15.03
CA PHE A 144 0.44 -21.98 -15.73
C PHE A 144 -0.83 -21.55 -14.99
N GLU A 145 -1.61 -22.49 -14.46
CA GLU A 145 -2.80 -22.19 -13.64
C GLU A 145 -2.43 -21.41 -12.38
N LEU A 146 -1.32 -21.75 -11.72
CA LEU A 146 -0.82 -21.01 -10.54
C LEU A 146 -0.24 -19.63 -10.91
N LEU A 147 0.42 -19.51 -12.06
CA LEU A 147 0.94 -18.23 -12.56
C LEU A 147 -0.19 -17.21 -12.79
N ILE A 148 -1.31 -17.63 -13.38
CA ILE A 148 -2.48 -16.76 -13.55
C ILE A 148 -2.98 -16.25 -12.19
N LYS A 149 -2.99 -17.11 -11.16
CA LYS A 149 -3.35 -16.69 -9.80
C LYS A 149 -2.36 -15.67 -9.23
N ALA A 150 -1.06 -15.91 -9.42
CA ALA A 150 0.00 -14.98 -8.98
C ALA A 150 -0.12 -13.61 -9.69
N GLU A 151 -0.35 -13.61 -11.00
CA GLU A 151 -0.53 -12.38 -11.79
C GLU A 151 -1.77 -11.59 -11.35
N ASN A 152 -2.89 -12.27 -11.10
CA ASN A 152 -4.08 -11.63 -10.56
C ASN A 152 -3.83 -11.06 -9.16
N GLY A 153 -3.13 -11.79 -8.29
CA GLY A 153 -2.76 -11.30 -6.96
C GLY A 153 -1.87 -10.06 -7.01
N LEU A 154 -0.86 -10.04 -7.88
CA LEU A 154 -0.02 -8.86 -8.12
C LEU A 154 -0.82 -7.67 -8.64
N LYS A 155 -1.77 -7.91 -9.55
CA LYS A 155 -2.67 -6.85 -10.01
C LYS A 155 -3.49 -6.28 -8.85
N ALA A 156 -3.98 -7.13 -7.96
CA ALA A 156 -4.73 -6.71 -6.78
C ALA A 156 -3.86 -5.95 -5.77
N ASP A 157 -2.59 -6.34 -5.59
CA ASP A 157 -1.64 -5.61 -4.74
C ASP A 157 -1.39 -4.20 -5.29
N ASN A 158 -1.17 -4.06 -6.60
CA ASN A 158 -0.99 -2.75 -7.23
C ASN A 158 -2.24 -1.86 -7.07
N LEU A 159 -3.44 -2.41 -7.30
CA LEU A 159 -4.69 -1.68 -7.10
C LEU A 159 -4.86 -1.24 -5.64
N LEU A 160 -4.53 -2.11 -4.68
CA LEU A 160 -4.58 -1.80 -3.26
C LEU A 160 -3.60 -0.66 -2.90
N GLU A 161 -2.39 -0.67 -3.47
CA GLU A 161 -1.40 0.39 -3.29
C GLU A 161 -1.86 1.73 -3.92
N GLU A 162 -2.37 1.70 -5.16
CA GLU A 162 -2.96 2.87 -5.82
C GLU A 162 -4.14 3.45 -5.02
N GLY A 163 -5.01 2.59 -4.47
CA GLY A 163 -6.10 3.00 -3.60
C GLY A 163 -5.60 3.68 -2.31
N LYS A 164 -4.54 3.15 -1.69
CA LYS A 164 -3.93 3.77 -0.49
C LYS A 164 -3.32 5.13 -0.81
N ASN A 165 -2.57 5.25 -1.89
CA ASN A 165 -1.98 6.52 -2.33
C ASN A 165 -3.08 7.56 -2.65
N THR A 166 -4.17 7.13 -3.27
CA THR A 166 -5.34 7.98 -3.56
C THR A 166 -6.08 8.40 -2.28
N LEU A 167 -6.13 7.53 -1.27
CA LEU A 167 -6.71 7.82 0.04
C LEU A 167 -5.87 8.83 0.84
N GLU A 168 -4.54 8.81 0.70
CA GLU A 168 -3.64 9.79 1.34
C GLU A 168 -3.91 11.21 0.86
N VAL A 169 -4.31 11.40 -0.40
CA VAL A 169 -4.76 12.70 -0.94
C VAL A 169 -6.25 12.99 -0.69
N LEU A 170 -6.90 12.21 0.18
CA LEU A 170 -8.31 12.33 0.60
C LEU A 170 -9.34 12.17 -0.51
N ASN A 171 -8.97 11.58 -1.64
CA ASN A 171 -9.90 11.28 -2.73
C ASN A 171 -10.59 9.93 -2.48
N CYS A 172 -11.55 9.91 -1.56
CA CYS A 172 -12.24 8.69 -1.13
C CYS A 172 -13.06 8.05 -2.27
N ASP A 173 -13.62 8.85 -3.18
CA ASP A 173 -14.42 8.36 -4.30
C ASP A 173 -13.58 7.47 -5.22
N GLU A 174 -12.42 7.97 -5.66
CA GLU A 174 -11.52 7.22 -6.53
C GLU A 174 -10.83 6.07 -5.79
N ALA A 175 -10.38 6.28 -4.55
CA ALA A 175 -9.80 5.22 -3.73
C ALA A 175 -10.76 4.04 -3.53
N SER A 176 -12.05 4.30 -3.36
CA SER A 176 -13.06 3.25 -3.20
C SER A 176 -13.18 2.33 -4.42
N ILE A 177 -13.00 2.88 -5.64
CA ILE A 177 -13.03 2.09 -6.88
C ILE A 177 -11.86 1.10 -6.89
N TYR A 178 -10.64 1.58 -6.60
CA TYR A 178 -9.46 0.71 -6.53
C TYR A 178 -9.61 -0.40 -5.48
N PHE A 179 -10.15 -0.07 -4.29
CA PHE A 179 -10.37 -1.07 -3.25
C PHE A 179 -11.45 -2.09 -3.60
N ILE A 180 -12.53 -1.70 -4.29
CA ILE A 180 -13.57 -2.62 -4.77
C ILE A 180 -13.00 -3.59 -5.82
N ASP A 181 -12.19 -3.07 -6.75
CA ASP A 181 -11.56 -3.89 -7.77
C ASP A 181 -10.54 -4.87 -7.17
N ALA A 182 -9.71 -4.41 -6.23
CA ALA A 182 -8.78 -5.26 -5.49
C ALA A 182 -9.51 -6.33 -4.66
N LEU A 183 -10.57 -5.94 -3.93
CA LEU A 183 -11.42 -6.84 -3.15
C LEU A 183 -11.97 -7.98 -4.01
N THR A 184 -12.56 -7.65 -5.17
CA THR A 184 -13.14 -8.64 -6.09
C THR A 184 -12.10 -9.69 -6.52
N ILE A 185 -10.86 -9.26 -6.78
CA ILE A 185 -9.77 -10.17 -7.15
C ILE A 185 -9.36 -11.03 -5.95
N TYR A 186 -9.19 -10.45 -4.76
CA TYR A 186 -8.80 -11.21 -3.56
C TYR A 186 -9.85 -12.22 -3.11
N GLU A 187 -11.14 -11.91 -3.25
CA GLU A 187 -12.24 -12.86 -3.01
C GLU A 187 -12.13 -14.06 -3.97
N GLY A 188 -11.86 -13.80 -5.25
CA GLY A 188 -11.64 -14.85 -6.25
C GLY A 188 -10.41 -15.72 -5.98
N LEU A 189 -9.40 -15.17 -5.29
CA LEU A 189 -8.20 -15.89 -4.87
C LEU A 189 -8.36 -16.60 -3.52
N GLY A 190 -9.40 -16.27 -2.74
CA GLY A 190 -9.61 -16.80 -1.38
C GLY A 190 -8.68 -16.22 -0.32
N ASN A 191 -8.07 -15.05 -0.55
CA ASN A 191 -7.17 -14.41 0.41
C ASN A 191 -7.97 -13.58 1.43
N THR A 192 -8.41 -14.22 2.52
CA THR A 192 -9.28 -13.61 3.53
C THR A 192 -8.64 -12.43 4.27
N GLU A 193 -7.31 -12.44 4.43
CA GLU A 193 -6.59 -11.36 5.10
C GLU A 193 -6.67 -10.06 4.29
N LYS A 194 -6.31 -10.14 3.00
CA LYS A 194 -6.39 -9.01 2.07
C LYS A 194 -7.81 -8.53 1.81
N VAL A 195 -8.78 -9.45 1.80
CA VAL A 195 -10.22 -9.12 1.74
C VAL A 195 -10.61 -8.23 2.93
N ASN A 196 -10.26 -8.63 4.15
CA ASN A 196 -10.58 -7.85 5.35
C ASN A 196 -9.87 -6.49 5.36
N GLU A 197 -8.64 -6.42 4.85
CA GLU A 197 -7.91 -5.16 4.66
C GLU A 197 -8.68 -4.20 3.74
N CYS A 198 -9.12 -4.68 2.56
CA CYS A 198 -9.90 -3.88 1.62
C CYS A 198 -11.22 -3.40 2.22
N VAL A 199 -11.94 -4.26 2.94
CA VAL A 199 -13.20 -3.88 3.62
C VAL A 199 -12.98 -2.81 4.69
N THR A 200 -11.88 -2.91 5.44
CA THR A 200 -11.51 -1.91 6.46
C THR A 200 -11.23 -0.56 5.82
N LEU A 201 -10.45 -0.54 4.74
CA LEU A 201 -10.14 0.69 3.99
C LEU A 201 -11.39 1.31 3.33
N LEU A 202 -12.31 0.48 2.83
CA LEU A 202 -13.60 0.94 2.31
C LEU A 202 -14.46 1.60 3.40
N SER A 203 -14.48 1.02 4.61
CA SER A 203 -15.16 1.63 5.76
C SER A 203 -14.52 2.97 6.12
N GLU A 204 -13.18 3.04 6.11
CA GLU A 204 -12.45 4.28 6.38
C GLU A 204 -12.77 5.38 5.36
N CYS A 205 -12.88 5.05 4.06
CA CYS A 205 -13.36 5.98 3.03
C CYS A 205 -14.79 6.48 3.32
N GLY A 206 -15.68 5.59 3.76
CA GLY A 206 -17.04 5.93 4.14
C GLY A 206 -17.10 6.90 5.32
N ASP A 207 -16.33 6.63 6.38
CA ASP A 207 -16.29 7.48 7.56
C ASP A 207 -15.68 8.85 7.23
N LYS A 208 -14.55 8.89 6.53
CA LYS A 208 -13.87 10.13 6.12
C LYS A 208 -14.78 11.01 5.25
N SER A 209 -15.42 10.43 4.23
CA SER A 209 -16.34 11.18 3.36
C SER A 209 -17.53 11.75 4.14
N ALA A 210 -18.08 11.00 5.11
CA ALA A 210 -19.15 11.48 5.97
C ALA A 210 -18.71 12.66 6.86
N TYR A 211 -17.50 12.62 7.44
CA TYR A 211 -16.96 13.74 8.22
C TYR A 211 -16.77 15.00 7.37
N LEU A 212 -16.19 14.85 6.17
CA LEU A 212 -15.96 15.98 5.25
C LEU A 212 -17.27 16.57 4.73
N TYR A 213 -18.26 15.73 4.46
CA TYR A 213 -19.61 16.18 4.10
C TYR A 213 -20.25 16.97 5.25
N ASN A 214 -20.19 16.45 6.49
CA ASN A 214 -20.72 17.16 7.66
C ASN A 214 -20.02 18.51 7.87
N ALA A 215 -18.69 18.57 7.73
CA ALA A 215 -17.94 19.83 7.79
C ALA A 215 -18.40 20.83 6.71
N SER A 216 -18.71 20.35 5.50
CA SER A 216 -19.24 21.19 4.41
C SER A 216 -20.62 21.75 4.74
N VAL A 217 -21.51 20.92 5.29
CA VAL A 217 -22.85 21.34 5.76
C VAL A 217 -22.72 22.39 6.87
N LEU A 218 -21.83 22.18 7.85
CA LEU A 218 -21.58 23.13 8.93
C LEU A 218 -21.10 24.50 8.43
N VAL A 219 -20.27 24.54 7.38
CA VAL A 219 -19.85 25.80 6.74
C VAL A 219 -21.04 26.50 6.09
N GLU A 220 -21.88 25.77 5.36
CA GLU A 220 -23.04 26.34 4.67
C GLU A 220 -24.09 26.86 5.64
N ASP A 221 -24.42 26.08 6.68
CA ASP A 221 -25.27 26.53 7.79
C ASP A 221 -24.68 27.79 8.45
N GLY A 222 -23.37 27.81 8.66
CA GLY A 222 -22.64 28.97 9.17
C GLY A 222 -22.81 30.21 8.29
N ARG A 223 -22.73 30.06 6.96
CA ARG A 223 -22.96 31.15 5.99
C ARG A 223 -24.39 31.68 6.07
N GLN A 224 -25.38 30.80 6.12
CA GLN A 224 -26.77 31.20 6.27
C GLN A 224 -27.00 31.96 7.60
N LEU A 225 -26.43 31.49 8.69
CA LEU A 225 -26.54 32.16 10.00
C LEU A 225 -25.86 33.54 10.02
N ILE A 226 -24.79 33.75 9.23
CA ILE A 226 -24.19 35.07 9.03
C ILE A 226 -25.20 36.00 8.35
N ASP A 227 -25.88 35.54 7.31
CA ASP A 227 -26.84 36.34 6.56
C ASP A 227 -28.10 36.66 7.39
N GLU A 228 -28.45 35.80 8.35
CA GLU A 228 -29.51 36.04 9.33
C GLU A 228 -29.09 36.93 10.53
N GLY A 229 -27.82 37.34 10.60
CA GLY A 229 -27.27 38.12 11.73
C GLY A 229 -27.05 37.31 13.02
N LYS A 230 -27.18 35.98 12.98
CA LYS A 230 -26.99 35.09 14.14
C LYS A 230 -25.51 34.73 14.34
N TYR A 231 -24.68 35.75 14.55
CA TYR A 231 -23.22 35.62 14.52
C TYR A 231 -22.62 34.65 15.55
N ARG A 232 -23.25 34.51 16.73
CA ARG A 232 -22.74 33.59 17.77
C ARG A 232 -22.88 32.12 17.34
N GLU A 233 -24.04 31.77 16.78
CA GLU A 233 -24.30 30.41 16.29
C GLU A 233 -23.44 30.10 15.06
N ALA A 234 -23.31 31.07 14.14
CA ALA A 234 -22.42 30.96 12.98
C ALA A 234 -20.97 30.69 13.41
N THR A 235 -20.46 31.43 14.41
CA THR A 235 -19.09 31.23 14.94
C THR A 235 -18.88 29.80 15.43
N GLN A 236 -19.85 29.23 16.16
CA GLN A 236 -19.75 27.87 16.67
C GLN A 236 -19.68 26.84 15.53
N LYS A 237 -20.60 26.94 14.56
CA LYS A 237 -20.68 26.02 13.41
C LYS A 237 -19.41 26.05 12.56
N ILE A 238 -18.91 27.24 12.25
CA ILE A 238 -17.69 27.39 11.43
C ILE A 238 -16.45 26.93 12.19
N THR A 239 -16.39 27.14 13.51
CA THR A 239 -15.27 26.63 14.33
C THR A 239 -15.26 25.10 14.38
N GLU A 240 -16.44 24.48 14.49
CA GLU A 240 -16.58 23.03 14.44
C GLU A 240 -16.12 22.47 13.08
N ALA A 241 -16.60 23.05 11.97
CA ALA A 241 -16.14 22.68 10.63
C ALA A 241 -14.62 22.85 10.44
N ARG A 242 -14.06 23.96 10.93
CA ARG A 242 -12.62 24.25 10.89
C ARG A 242 -11.82 23.15 11.58
N SER A 243 -12.29 22.66 12.74
CA SER A 243 -11.60 21.60 13.49
C SER A 243 -11.53 20.28 12.70
N ILE A 244 -12.61 19.93 12.00
CA ILE A 244 -12.64 18.75 11.12
C ILE A 244 -11.66 18.92 9.96
N TYR A 245 -11.68 20.07 9.27
CA TYR A 245 -10.73 20.32 8.17
C TYR A 245 -9.26 20.36 8.64
N GLU A 246 -9.00 20.83 9.86
CA GLU A 246 -7.67 20.84 10.46
C GLU A 246 -7.18 19.40 10.77
N GLU A 247 -8.05 18.53 11.26
CA GLU A 247 -7.76 17.10 11.49
C GLU A 247 -7.37 16.38 10.19
N PHE A 248 -8.04 16.68 9.08
CA PHE A 248 -7.73 16.14 7.76
C PHE A 248 -6.68 16.95 6.98
N GLN A 249 -6.02 17.94 7.60
CA GLN A 249 -4.97 18.76 6.98
C GLN A 249 -5.41 19.47 5.67
N LEU A 250 -6.69 19.81 5.55
CA LEU A 250 -7.26 20.50 4.39
C LEU A 250 -7.04 22.02 4.49
N GLY A 251 -5.79 22.44 4.30
CA GLY A 251 -5.34 23.82 4.54
C GLY A 251 -6.17 24.89 3.86
N GLU A 252 -6.57 24.71 2.59
CA GLU A 252 -7.42 25.67 1.87
C GLU A 252 -8.79 25.87 2.56
N ARG A 253 -9.43 24.79 3.00
CA ARG A 253 -10.71 24.84 3.71
C ARG A 253 -10.59 25.46 5.09
N VAL A 254 -9.47 25.23 5.79
CA VAL A 254 -9.18 25.91 7.06
C VAL A 254 -9.06 27.42 6.84
N THR A 255 -8.35 27.85 5.78
CA THR A 255 -8.24 29.29 5.47
C THR A 255 -9.58 29.92 5.08
N GLU A 256 -10.45 29.17 4.38
CA GLU A 256 -11.81 29.60 4.09
C GLU A 256 -12.61 29.85 5.38
N CYS A 257 -12.54 28.91 6.34
CA CYS A 257 -13.18 29.04 7.64
C CYS A 257 -12.63 30.25 8.43
N ASP A 258 -11.32 30.45 8.43
CA ASP A 258 -10.67 31.59 9.10
C ASP A 258 -11.16 32.92 8.52
N GLY A 259 -11.28 33.02 7.19
CA GLY A 259 -11.84 34.20 6.52
C GLY A 259 -13.30 34.47 6.90
N LEU A 260 -14.12 33.43 7.03
CA LEU A 260 -15.50 33.59 7.50
C LEU A 260 -15.57 34.03 8.97
N LEU A 261 -14.72 33.47 9.83
CA LEU A 261 -14.63 33.88 11.24
C LEU A 261 -14.18 35.33 11.40
N GLU A 262 -13.25 35.80 10.56
CA GLU A 262 -12.85 37.21 10.53
C GLU A 262 -14.01 38.11 10.08
N LYS A 263 -14.75 37.71 9.02
CA LYS A 263 -15.96 38.41 8.57
C LYS A 263 -16.98 38.56 9.70
N ILE A 264 -17.25 37.49 10.45
CA ILE A 264 -18.17 37.54 11.60
C ILE A 264 -17.70 38.55 12.65
N LYS A 265 -16.41 38.55 13.00
CA LYS A 265 -15.86 39.48 14.00
C LYS A 265 -16.03 40.95 13.59
N ARG A 266 -15.87 41.26 12.30
CA ARG A 266 -16.08 42.62 11.77
C ARG A 266 -17.55 43.04 11.89
N LEU A 267 -18.47 42.18 11.46
CA LEU A 267 -19.92 42.45 11.53
C LEU A 267 -20.42 42.62 12.97
N GLN A 268 -19.95 41.79 13.91
CA GLN A 268 -20.27 41.94 15.34
C GLN A 268 -19.73 43.26 15.92
N GLY A 269 -18.60 43.76 15.41
CA GLY A 269 -18.05 45.06 15.81
C GLY A 269 -18.95 46.21 15.36
N GLU A 270 -19.41 46.14 14.10
CA GLU A 270 -20.31 47.13 13.51
C GLU A 270 -21.66 47.17 14.23
N GLU A 271 -22.29 46.02 14.49
CA GLU A 271 -23.57 45.93 15.21
C GLU A 271 -23.48 46.53 16.62
N LYS A 272 -22.40 46.25 17.36
CA LYS A 272 -22.16 46.88 18.68
C LYS A 272 -22.00 48.39 18.60
N THR A 273 -21.36 48.90 17.54
CA THR A 273 -21.24 50.36 17.35
C THR A 273 -22.58 51.00 17.01
N GLU A 274 -23.44 50.33 16.24
CA GLU A 274 -24.78 50.82 15.95
C GLU A 274 -25.69 50.79 17.18
N GLU A 275 -25.69 49.71 17.95
CA GLU A 275 -26.47 49.62 19.20
C GLU A 275 -26.04 50.69 20.21
N THR A 276 -24.73 50.89 20.38
CA THR A 276 -24.21 51.94 21.28
C THR A 276 -24.54 53.34 20.76
N ALA A 277 -24.44 53.59 19.45
CA ALA A 277 -24.87 54.84 18.85
C ALA A 277 -26.37 55.09 19.03
N GLN A 278 -27.20 54.06 18.87
CA GLN A 278 -28.64 54.14 19.07
C GLN A 278 -29.01 54.39 20.53
N ARG A 279 -28.32 53.72 21.47
CA ARG A 279 -28.48 53.95 22.90
C ARG A 279 -28.06 55.36 23.28
N ASN A 280 -26.93 55.83 22.77
CA ASN A 280 -26.44 57.20 23.00
C ASN A 280 -27.40 58.25 22.44
N ARG A 281 -28.00 58.03 21.26
CA ARG A 281 -29.05 58.89 20.71
C ARG A 281 -30.29 58.93 21.61
N LYS A 282 -30.76 57.78 22.11
CA LYS A 282 -31.90 57.71 23.04
C LYS A 282 -31.60 58.44 24.35
N ILE A 283 -30.40 58.27 24.92
CA ILE A 283 -29.97 58.96 26.13
C ILE A 283 -29.91 60.48 25.91
N LEU A 284 -29.28 60.93 24.82
CA LEU A 284 -29.18 62.35 24.47
C LEU A 284 -30.56 62.99 24.29
N ALA A 285 -31.47 62.31 23.60
CA ALA A 285 -32.84 62.78 23.42
C ALA A 285 -33.57 62.92 24.78
N GLY A 286 -33.41 61.97 25.69
CA GLY A 286 -33.94 62.06 27.04
C GLY A 286 -33.36 63.24 27.84
N LEU A 287 -32.05 63.47 27.72
CA LEU A 287 -31.35 64.56 28.42
C LEU A 287 -31.81 65.93 27.92
N LEU A 288 -31.99 66.10 26.61
CA LEU A 288 -32.56 67.32 26.01
C LEU A 288 -34.00 67.60 26.47
N LEU A 289 -34.80 66.56 26.68
CA LEU A 289 -36.17 66.69 27.16
C LEU A 289 -36.20 67.20 28.61
N ILE A 290 -35.32 66.67 29.46
CA ILE A 290 -35.19 67.10 30.87
C ILE A 290 -34.72 68.56 30.96
N THR A 291 -33.74 68.98 30.16
CA THR A 291 -33.25 70.37 30.18
C THR A 291 -34.32 71.36 29.72
N MET A 292 -35.10 71.02 28.69
CA MET A 292 -36.26 71.81 28.26
C MET A 292 -37.28 72.00 29.39
N VAL A 293 -37.63 70.93 30.11
CA VAL A 293 -38.55 71.00 31.25
C VAL A 293 -37.99 71.89 32.37
N MET A 294 -36.70 71.76 32.70
CA MET A 294 -36.04 72.62 33.70
C MET A 294 -36.05 74.10 33.29
N ILE A 295 -35.83 74.41 32.01
CA ILE A 295 -35.91 75.77 31.48
C ILE A 295 -37.33 76.32 31.64
N ILE A 296 -38.36 75.54 31.31
CA ILE A 296 -39.77 75.93 31.49
C ILE A 296 -40.07 76.22 32.96
N ILE A 297 -39.63 75.34 33.88
CA ILE A 297 -39.79 75.53 35.33
C ILE A 297 -39.08 76.81 35.79
N LEU A 298 -37.84 77.06 35.33
CA LEU A 298 -37.11 78.28 35.67
C LEU A 298 -37.78 79.55 35.13
N ILE A 299 -38.35 79.51 33.92
CA ILE A 299 -39.11 80.62 33.34
C ILE A 299 -40.38 80.89 34.17
N LEU A 300 -41.12 79.83 34.52
CA LEU A 300 -42.31 79.93 35.38
C LEU A 300 -41.92 80.50 36.75
N TRP A 301 -40.87 79.98 37.38
CA TRP A 301 -40.38 80.46 38.66
C TRP A 301 -39.89 81.91 38.62
N ARG A 302 -39.21 82.33 37.53
CA ARG A 302 -38.77 83.71 37.33
C ARG A 302 -39.95 84.66 37.16
N ARG A 303 -41.02 84.24 36.47
CA ARG A 303 -42.27 85.01 36.38
C ARG A 303 -42.99 85.12 37.72
N SER A 304 -42.86 84.13 38.60
CA SER A 304 -43.48 84.13 39.93
C SER A 304 -42.74 84.99 40.97
N ARG A 305 -41.55 85.52 40.67
CA ARG A 305 -40.87 86.44 41.60
C ARG A 305 -41.49 87.84 41.49
N PRO A 306 -41.99 88.42 42.61
CA PRO A 306 -42.48 89.79 42.61
C PRO A 306 -41.35 90.77 42.24
N PRO A 307 -41.66 91.88 41.54
CA PRO A 307 -40.66 92.87 41.14
C PRO A 307 -39.91 93.38 42.38
N LYS A 308 -38.58 93.30 42.34
CA LYS A 308 -37.75 93.94 43.36
C LYS A 308 -37.96 95.45 43.25
N GLU A 309 -38.42 96.06 44.34
CA GLU A 309 -38.40 97.51 44.49
C GLU A 309 -36.97 98.02 44.26
N TYR A 310 -36.82 98.95 43.33
CA TYR A 310 -35.55 99.60 43.01
C TYR A 310 -35.15 100.51 44.18
N GLU A 311 -34.09 100.16 44.92
CA GLU A 311 -33.37 101.12 45.76
C GLU A 311 -32.65 102.13 44.84
N SER A 312 -33.00 103.41 45.00
CA SER A 312 -32.47 104.55 44.26
C SER A 312 -30.95 104.72 44.39
N PRO A 313 -30.24 105.12 43.32
CA PRO A 313 -28.83 105.47 43.41
C PRO A 313 -28.64 106.79 44.15
N HIS A 314 -27.84 106.76 45.23
CA HIS A 314 -27.38 107.96 45.92
C HIS A 314 -26.53 108.87 45.00
N PRO A 315 -26.68 110.21 45.11
CA PRO A 315 -25.95 111.16 44.28
C PRO A 315 -24.47 111.32 44.72
N PRO A 316 -23.55 111.68 43.80
CA PRO A 316 -22.17 112.00 44.14
C PRO A 316 -22.07 113.37 44.84
N CYS A 317 -21.57 113.38 46.08
CA CYS A 317 -21.14 114.59 46.77
C CYS A 317 -19.86 115.15 46.14
N TYR A 318 -19.97 116.33 45.51
CA TYR A 318 -18.82 117.18 45.16
C TYR A 318 -18.39 118.02 46.37
N PRO A 319 -17.10 118.09 46.73
CA PRO A 319 -16.59 119.16 47.60
C PRO A 319 -16.18 120.38 46.76
N ARG A 320 -16.82 121.52 47.03
CA ARG A 320 -16.48 122.85 46.48
C ARG A 320 -15.53 123.57 47.45
N GLN A 321 -14.50 124.19 46.88
CA GLN A 321 -13.42 124.91 47.54
C GLN A 321 -13.79 126.32 48.08
N TYR A 322 -12.93 126.83 48.99
CA TYR A 322 -12.58 128.24 49.35
C TYR A 322 -13.59 129.10 50.17
N ARG A 323 -13.27 129.40 51.45
CA ARG A 323 -12.62 130.63 52.06
C ARG A 323 -13.62 131.76 52.36
N PRO A 324 -13.37 132.69 53.33
CA PRO A 324 -12.11 133.37 53.69
C PRO A 324 -11.26 132.74 54.79
#